data_AF-A0A517SCV7-F1
#
_entry.id   AF-A0A517SCV7-F1
#
_cell.length_a   1.000
_cell.length_b   1.000
_cell.length_c   1.000
_cell.angle_alpha   90.00
_cell.angle_beta   90.00
_cell.angle_gamma   90.00
#
_symmetry.space_group_name_H-M   'P 1'
#
loop_
_entity.id
_entity.type
_entity.pdbx_description
1 polymer ?
#
loop_
_entity_poly.entity_id
_entity_poly.type
_entity_poly.pdbx_seq_one_letter_code
_entity_poly.pdbx_strand_id
1 'polypeptide(L)'
;MLFATVVRIDDSILIEDVEIQAQDARRGTGDGHIWRGVFDLPGARPGLTMGETIHLRLEDRSLIAAVVTEVEGNRIHFRARGKKPTESPPVLQ
;
A
#
# COMPACT_ATOMS: atom_id res chain seq x y z
N MET A 1 -0.72 -10.08 6.13
CA MET A 1 -0.76 -9.75 4.70
C MET A 1 -2.02 -8.96 4.39
N LEU A 2 -2.10 -8.31 3.23
CA LEU A 2 -3.28 -7.57 2.78
C LEU A 2 -3.32 -7.59 1.25
N PHE A 3 -4.51 -7.66 0.67
CA PHE A 3 -4.70 -7.53 -0.78
C PHE A 3 -5.29 -6.16 -1.14
N ALA A 4 -4.81 -5.57 -2.24
CA ALA A 4 -5.30 -4.29 -2.73
C ALA A 4 -5.11 -4.11 -4.24
N THR A 5 -5.87 -3.21 -4.86
CA THR A 5 -5.47 -2.56 -6.12
C THR A 5 -4.60 -1.35 -5.80
N VAL A 6 -3.46 -1.18 -6.47
CA VAL A 6 -2.67 0.06 -6.36
C VAL A 6 -3.03 0.99 -7.50
N VAL A 7 -3.44 2.19 -7.13
CA VAL A 7 -3.89 3.24 -8.04
C VAL A 7 -3.00 4.47 -7.83
N ARG A 8 -2.65 5.18 -8.89
CA ARG A 8 -2.01 6.50 -8.79
C ARG A 8 -3.02 7.58 -8.40
N ILE A 9 -2.51 8.78 -8.14
CA ILE A 9 -3.33 9.96 -7.86
C ILE A 9 -4.12 10.45 -9.09
N ASP A 10 -3.69 10.09 -10.30
CA ASP A 10 -4.40 10.37 -11.56
C ASP A 10 -5.44 9.29 -11.91
N ASP A 11 -5.80 8.45 -10.93
CA ASP A 11 -6.71 7.31 -11.04
C ASP A 11 -6.25 6.20 -12.00
N SER A 12 -5.01 6.25 -12.51
CA SER A 12 -4.45 5.15 -13.28
C SER A 12 -4.14 3.94 -12.39
N ILE A 13 -4.63 2.77 -12.79
CA ILE A 13 -4.35 1.50 -12.09
C ILE A 13 -2.93 1.06 -12.45
N LEU A 14 -2.04 0.94 -11.45
CA LEU A 14 -0.72 0.31 -11.69
C LEU A 14 -0.53 -1.11 -11.20
N ILE A 15 -1.41 -1.68 -10.40
CA ILE A 15 -1.50 -3.14 -10.28
C ILE A 15 -2.85 -3.54 -9.70
N GLU A 16 -3.41 -4.61 -10.24
CA GLU A 16 -4.59 -5.28 -9.71
C GLU A 16 -4.14 -6.43 -8.81
N ASP A 17 -4.85 -6.63 -7.70
CA ASP A 17 -4.68 -7.74 -6.76
C ASP A 17 -3.24 -7.96 -6.27
N VAL A 18 -2.63 -6.90 -5.71
CA VAL A 18 -1.30 -6.99 -5.12
C VAL A 18 -1.36 -7.49 -3.68
N GLU A 19 -0.44 -8.39 -3.33
CA GLU A 19 -0.19 -8.79 -1.96
C GLU A 19 0.77 -7.80 -1.28
N ILE A 20 0.35 -7.28 -0.13
CA ILE A 20 1.07 -6.29 0.68
C ILE A 20 1.46 -6.92 2.02
N GLN A 21 2.76 -6.93 2.29
CA GLN A 21 3.27 -7.23 3.63
C GLN A 21 3.19 -5.96 4.48
N ALA A 22 2.16 -5.85 5.32
CA ALA A 22 1.89 -4.68 6.16
C ALA A 22 2.31 -4.90 7.61
N GLN A 23 3.01 -3.92 8.19
CA GLN A 23 3.46 -3.94 9.59
C GLN A 23 3.26 -2.58 10.27
N ASP A 24 2.96 -2.58 11.56
CA ASP A 24 2.88 -1.34 12.33
C ASP A 24 4.26 -0.70 12.45
N ALA A 25 4.34 0.63 12.27
CA ALA A 25 5.60 1.33 12.44
C ALA A 25 5.89 1.49 13.94
N ARG A 26 6.76 0.65 14.50
CA ARG A 26 7.24 0.83 15.89
C ARG A 26 8.20 2.03 15.97
N ARG A 27 7.67 3.24 16.19
CA ARG A 27 8.23 4.36 16.99
C ARG A 27 7.71 5.71 16.51
N GLY A 28 7.19 6.47 17.47
CA GLY A 28 6.94 7.90 17.38
C GLY A 28 5.78 8.26 18.30
N THR A 29 6.05 9.04 19.35
CA THR A 29 5.07 9.60 20.31
C THR A 29 4.18 10.68 19.68
N GLY A 30 3.77 10.49 18.43
CA GLY A 30 2.88 11.38 17.70
C GLY A 30 1.53 10.73 17.50
N ASP A 31 0.47 11.54 17.54
CA ASP A 31 -0.94 11.13 17.54
C ASP A 31 -1.42 10.38 16.27
N GLY A 32 -0.51 10.06 15.35
CA GLY A 32 -0.82 9.33 14.13
C GLY A 32 -0.37 7.88 14.20
N HIS A 33 -1.32 6.96 14.20
CA HIS A 33 -1.04 5.57 13.83
C HIS A 33 -0.43 5.57 12.41
N ILE A 34 0.80 5.07 12.29
CA ILE A 34 1.47 4.89 11.00
C ILE A 34 1.77 3.40 10.86
N TRP A 35 1.54 2.88 9.67
CA TRP A 35 1.97 1.54 9.30
C TRP A 35 2.72 1.60 7.97
N ARG A 36 3.54 0.58 7.75
CA ARG A 36 4.39 0.44 6.57
C ARG A 36 3.94 -0.78 5.80
N GLY A 37 4.06 -0.71 4.49
CA GLY A 37 3.85 -1.86 3.63
C GLY A 37 4.96 -2.01 2.61
N VAL A 38 5.10 -3.23 2.11
CA VAL A 38 5.94 -3.55 0.96
C VAL A 38 5.17 -4.44 -0.01
N PHE A 39 5.34 -4.19 -1.30
CA PHE A 39 4.84 -5.03 -2.38
C PHE A 39 5.79 -5.04 -3.56
N ASP A 40 5.65 -6.02 -4.44
CA ASP A 40 6.43 -6.11 -5.67
C ASP A 40 5.56 -5.70 -6.89
N LEU A 41 6.07 -4.81 -7.73
CA LEU A 41 5.42 -4.32 -8.94
C LEU A 41 5.87 -5.15 -10.15
N PRO A 42 4.98 -5.89 -10.83
CA PRO A 42 5.36 -6.74 -11.95
C PRO A 42 5.57 -5.93 -13.24
N GLY A 43 6.73 -6.15 -13.88
CA GLY A 43 7.02 -5.76 -15.26
C GLY A 43 7.48 -4.31 -15.47
N ALA A 44 7.61 -3.93 -16.75
CA ALA A 44 8.07 -2.61 -17.21
C ALA A 44 6.92 -1.57 -17.20
N ARG A 45 6.29 -1.36 -16.04
CA ARG A 45 5.32 -0.26 -15.83
C ARG A 45 6.09 1.05 -15.61
N PRO A 46 5.49 2.23 -15.83
CA PRO A 46 6.10 3.48 -15.38
C PRO A 46 6.44 3.33 -13.90
N GLY A 47 7.72 3.42 -13.58
CA GLY A 47 8.19 3.21 -12.22
C GLY A 47 7.52 4.21 -11.28
N LEU A 48 7.12 3.73 -10.10
CA LEU A 48 6.83 4.62 -8.99
C LEU A 48 8.10 5.35 -8.59
N THR A 49 7.95 6.57 -8.11
CA THR A 49 9.09 7.37 -7.61
C THR A 49 9.00 7.55 -6.10
N MET A 50 10.16 7.67 -5.45
CA MET A 50 10.20 7.99 -4.02
C MET A 50 9.51 9.34 -3.76
N GLY A 51 8.66 9.39 -2.74
CA GLY A 51 7.84 10.56 -2.39
C GLY A 51 6.51 10.64 -3.12
N GLU A 52 6.28 9.78 -4.12
CA GLU A 52 5.00 9.70 -4.82
C GLU A 52 3.89 9.22 -3.89
N THR A 53 2.67 9.75 -4.09
CA THR A 53 1.48 9.31 -3.38
C THR A 53 0.69 8.35 -4.27
N ILE A 54 0.37 7.18 -3.72
CA ILE A 54 -0.48 6.15 -4.31
C ILE A 54 -1.70 5.92 -3.43
N HIS A 55 -2.74 5.36 -4.00
CA HIS A 55 -3.92 4.86 -3.30
C HIS A 55 -3.93 3.33 -3.29
N LEU A 56 -4.18 2.75 -2.13
CA LEU A 56 -4.48 1.33 -1.98
C LEU A 56 -5.99 1.20 -1.89
N ARG A 57 -6.61 0.60 -2.91
CA ARG A 57 -8.03 0.26 -2.88
C ARG A 57 -8.19 -1.16 -2.35
N LEU A 58 -8.80 -1.28 -1.18
CA LEU A 58 -9.08 -2.56 -0.53
C LEU A 58 -10.35 -3.21 -1.09
N GLU A 59 -10.58 -4.47 -0.76
CA GLU A 59 -11.77 -5.25 -1.19
C GLU A 59 -13.09 -4.65 -0.70
N ASP A 60 -13.10 -4.07 0.51
CA ASP A 60 -14.25 -3.35 1.08
C ASP A 60 -14.48 -1.98 0.42
N ARG A 61 -13.74 -1.67 -0.64
CA ARG A 61 -13.70 -0.41 -1.38
C ARG A 61 -13.13 0.77 -0.60
N SER A 62 -12.54 0.55 0.58
CA SER A 62 -11.79 1.57 1.29
C SER A 62 -10.58 2.00 0.47
N LEU A 63 -10.30 3.31 0.47
CA LEU A 63 -9.13 3.90 -0.17
C LEU A 63 -8.16 4.42 0.89
N ILE A 64 -6.89 4.01 0.78
CA ILE A 64 -5.84 4.43 1.69
C ILE A 64 -4.76 5.17 0.91
N ALA A 65 -4.54 6.43 1.26
CA ALA A 65 -3.39 7.18 0.76
C ALA A 65 -2.10 6.68 1.41
N ALA A 66 -1.14 6.31 0.57
CA ALA A 66 0.17 5.83 0.95
C ALA A 66 1.25 6.63 0.21
N VAL A 67 2.33 6.95 0.91
CA VAL A 67 3.49 7.63 0.32
C VAL A 67 4.58 6.61 0.11
N VAL A 68 5.08 6.51 -1.13
CA VAL A 68 6.22 5.67 -1.50
C VAL A 68 7.45 6.21 -0.79
N THR A 69 8.09 5.37 0.02
CA THR A 69 9.27 5.73 0.81
C THR A 69 10.56 5.20 0.21
N GLU A 70 10.49 4.15 -0.60
CA GLU A 70 11.65 3.52 -1.24
C GLU A 70 11.20 2.68 -2.44
N VAL A 71 12.04 2.64 -3.47
CA VAL A 71 11.84 1.84 -4.69
C VAL A 71 13.15 1.11 -4.98
N GLU A 72 13.17 -0.21 -4.71
CA GLU A 72 14.32 -1.09 -4.92
C GLU A 72 14.03 -2.04 -6.08
N GLY A 73 14.38 -1.61 -7.31
CA GLY A 73 13.99 -2.31 -8.52
C GLY A 73 12.47 -2.36 -8.66
N ASN A 74 11.88 -3.55 -8.52
CA ASN A 74 10.43 -3.74 -8.56
C ASN A 74 9.78 -3.73 -7.18
N ARG A 75 10.57 -3.69 -6.10
CA ARG A 75 10.06 -3.71 -4.73
C ARG A 75 9.75 -2.29 -4.25
N ILE A 76 8.52 -2.07 -3.82
CA ILE A 76 8.00 -0.77 -3.42
C ILE A 76 7.72 -0.78 -1.93
N HIS A 77 8.38 0.12 -1.19
CA HIS A 77 8.08 0.37 0.21
C HIS A 77 7.25 1.64 0.33
N PHE A 78 6.29 1.63 1.24
CA PHE A 78 5.46 2.80 1.50
C PHE A 78 5.12 2.95 2.99
N ARG A 79 4.61 4.13 3.33
CA ARG A 79 3.95 4.39 4.61
C ARG A 79 2.53 4.91 4.40
N ALA A 80 1.63 4.53 5.28
CA ALA A 80 0.27 5.04 5.32
C ALA A 80 -0.08 5.50 6.74
N ARG A 81 -1.01 6.45 6.83
CA ARG A 81 -1.55 6.94 8.11
C ARG A 81 -2.85 6.21 8.44
N GLY A 82 -3.19 6.19 9.72
CA GLY A 82 -4.40 5.56 10.24
C GLY A 82 -4.15 4.15 10.76
N LYS A 83 -5.24 3.49 11.15
CA LYS A 83 -5.20 2.10 11.60
C LYS A 83 -4.79 1.22 10.43
N LYS A 84 -3.80 0.35 10.64
CA LYS A 84 -3.47 -0.71 9.69
C LYS A 84 -4.72 -1.56 9.46
N PRO A 85 -5.15 -1.79 8.21
CA PRO A 85 -6.24 -2.73 7.97
C PRO A 85 -5.87 -4.10 8.52
N THR A 86 -6.81 -4.74 9.20
CA THR A 86 -6.69 -6.14 9.56
C THR A 86 -7.01 -6.98 8.33
N GLU A 87 -6.37 -8.14 8.20
CA GLU A 87 -6.72 -9.14 7.18
C GLU A 87 -8.24 -9.29 7.15
N SER A 88 -8.87 -8.98 6.03
CA SER A 88 -10.24 -9.47 5.79
C SER A 88 -10.13 -10.99 5.86
N PRO A 89 -10.86 -11.67 6.75
CA PRO A 89 -10.89 -13.13 6.71
C PRO A 89 -11.44 -13.56 5.35
N PRO A 90 -11.06 -14.76 4.85
CA PRO A 90 -11.70 -15.31 3.66
C PRO A 90 -13.20 -15.33 3.93
N VAL A 91 -13.98 -14.70 3.07
CA VAL A 91 -15.42 -14.93 3.03
C VAL A 91 -15.57 -16.38 2.59
N LEU A 92 -15.77 -17.28 3.55
CA LEU A 92 -16.20 -18.65 3.28
C LEU A 92 -17.58 -18.55 2.60
N GLN A 93 -17.63 -18.87 1.31
CA GLN A 93 -18.86 -19.29 0.64
C GLN A 93 -19.04 -20.79 0.79
#